data_AF-A0AAV7NJ77-F1
#
_entry.id   AF-A0AAV7NJ77-F1
#
_cell.length_a   1.000
_cell.length_b   1.000
_cell.length_c   1.000
_cell.angle_alpha   90.00
_cell.angle_beta   90.00
_cell.angle_gamma   90.00
#
_symmetry.space_group_name_H-M   'P 1'
#
loop_
_entity.id
_entity.type
_entity.pdbx_description
1 polymer ?
#
loop_
_entity_poly.entity_id
_entity_poly.type
_entity_poly.pdbx_seq_one_letter_code
_entity_poly.pdbx_strand_id
1 'polypeptide(L)'
;MLGVCYAYGGSEDSYLLFGRSQQVTREAMEKQLEDTQWKLTDLEDRLRRNNLRVLGIPEGIEGSDTHSFMVALFKEAFPDLQQWDWDREIQRAHRLPFNRAGLSSAGVSDPVLASCRYWGIKNIGDMYCKSGCKSFMELQSQYGLPRTHFFKFLQVRNFFGCHKHDMPEMTKIPLVEAISRGDKIGMIYTLLVDLQSDDMVHQNERWSKRFGKAGDWMGQSLAMADTTLLSGNLKTQHYKTLFDLYYTPAKLKKWGKSSGLCNRCGEEEAEILHMFYLCPMLRVLLCEIGVFLKKITGCNVQLSAMLVLLGVTDSTEGIEPPLYKIRRFLFVAMAIFRLCIATDWIKKEPITFEGWRSRLLAIYNIELSLYKLKGYKKRHRGEEFGHH
;
A
#
# COMPACT_ATOMS: atom_id res chain seq x y z
N MET A 1 -31.59 2.71 -71.20
CA MET A 1 -30.78 2.25 -70.05
C MET A 1 -31.52 2.68 -68.79
N LEU A 2 -32.47 1.86 -68.34
CA LEU A 2 -33.31 2.13 -67.16
C LEU A 2 -32.57 1.58 -65.94
N GLY A 3 -31.99 2.47 -65.14
CA GLY A 3 -31.30 2.12 -63.90
C GLY A 3 -32.31 1.80 -62.81
N VAL A 4 -32.36 0.55 -62.38
CA VAL A 4 -33.12 0.08 -61.23
C VAL A 4 -32.34 0.47 -59.96
N CYS A 5 -32.88 1.39 -59.17
CA CYS A 5 -32.39 1.66 -57.81
C CYS A 5 -32.98 0.63 -56.84
N TYR A 6 -32.13 -0.24 -56.29
CA TYR A 6 -32.51 -1.07 -55.14
C TYR A 6 -32.38 -0.25 -53.86
N ALA A 7 -33.52 0.08 -53.24
CA ALA A 7 -33.55 0.59 -51.87
C ALA A 7 -33.46 -0.60 -50.91
N TYR A 8 -32.32 -0.74 -50.20
CA TYR A 8 -32.21 -1.65 -49.06
C TYR A 8 -32.93 -1.01 -47.87
N GLY A 9 -34.15 -1.47 -47.58
CA GLY A 9 -34.87 -1.16 -46.35
C GLY A 9 -34.29 -1.94 -45.17
N GLY A 10 -33.32 -1.36 -44.48
CA GLY A 10 -33.01 -1.74 -43.10
C GLY A 10 -33.90 -0.93 -42.16
N SER A 11 -34.78 -1.56 -41.40
CA SER A 11 -35.58 -0.88 -40.37
C SER A 11 -34.66 -0.23 -39.33
N GLU A 12 -35.00 0.94 -38.79
CA GLU A 12 -34.24 1.60 -37.73
C GLU A 12 -33.98 0.67 -36.52
N ASP A 13 -34.90 -0.26 -36.27
CA ASP A 13 -34.76 -1.32 -35.26
C ASP A 13 -33.54 -2.22 -35.50
N SER A 14 -33.20 -2.51 -36.76
CA SER A 14 -32.05 -3.36 -37.09
C SER A 14 -30.71 -2.69 -36.76
N TYR A 15 -30.60 -1.37 -36.97
CA TYR A 15 -29.41 -0.58 -36.61
C TYR A 15 -29.29 -0.40 -35.09
N LEU A 16 -30.40 -0.19 -34.39
CA LEU A 16 -30.44 -0.09 -32.93
C LEU A 16 -30.11 -1.42 -32.23
N LEU A 17 -30.60 -2.55 -32.77
CA LEU A 17 -30.27 -3.89 -32.28
C LEU A 17 -28.80 -4.23 -32.53
N PHE A 18 -28.24 -3.85 -33.68
CA PHE A 18 -26.83 -4.05 -33.98
C PHE A 18 -25.93 -3.19 -33.09
N GLY A 19 -26.30 -1.93 -32.84
CA GLY A 19 -25.60 -1.05 -31.90
C GLY A 19 -25.63 -1.56 -30.46
N ARG A 20 -26.78 -2.03 -29.97
CA ARG A 20 -26.89 -2.69 -28.65
C ARG A 20 -26.08 -3.97 -28.57
N SER A 21 -26.06 -4.79 -29.63
CA SER A 21 -25.26 -6.00 -29.69
C SER A 21 -23.75 -5.70 -29.66
N GLN A 22 -23.29 -4.67 -30.35
CA GLN A 22 -21.91 -4.21 -30.30
C GLN A 22 -21.52 -3.63 -28.93
N GLN A 23 -22.44 -2.92 -28.28
CA GLN A 23 -22.20 -2.34 -26.95
C GLN A 23 -22.11 -3.43 -25.87
N VAL A 24 -23.00 -4.41 -25.90
CA VAL A 24 -22.98 -5.58 -24.99
C VAL A 24 -21.72 -6.42 -25.18
N THR A 25 -21.27 -6.62 -26.43
CA THR A 25 -20.03 -7.36 -26.71
C THR A 25 -18.78 -6.58 -26.28
N ARG A 26 -18.79 -5.25 -26.39
CA ARG A 26 -17.72 -4.38 -25.89
C ARG A 26 -17.63 -4.39 -24.37
N GLU A 27 -18.74 -4.25 -23.66
CA GLU A 27 -18.78 -4.32 -22.19
C GLU A 27 -18.34 -5.70 -21.68
N ALA A 28 -18.72 -6.78 -22.37
CA ALA A 28 -18.26 -8.12 -22.06
C ALA A 28 -16.74 -8.28 -22.27
N MET A 29 -16.19 -7.70 -23.34
CA MET A 29 -14.74 -7.68 -23.60
C MET A 29 -13.98 -6.85 -22.57
N GLU A 30 -14.49 -5.67 -22.19
CA GLU A 30 -13.86 -4.81 -21.17
C GLU A 30 -13.83 -5.51 -19.79
N LYS A 31 -14.91 -6.20 -19.43
CA LYS A 31 -14.96 -7.03 -18.22
C LYS A 31 -13.96 -8.19 -18.27
N GLN A 32 -13.86 -8.89 -19.40
CA GLN A 32 -12.86 -9.94 -19.57
C GLN A 32 -11.44 -9.41 -19.49
N LEU A 33 -11.18 -8.22 -20.02
CA LEU A 33 -9.88 -7.56 -19.92
C LEU A 33 -9.53 -7.23 -18.47
N GLU A 34 -10.48 -6.66 -17.70
CA GLU A 34 -10.26 -6.32 -16.28
C GLU A 34 -10.03 -7.58 -15.43
N ASP A 35 -10.84 -8.63 -15.63
CA ASP A 35 -10.66 -9.92 -14.95
C ASP A 35 -9.32 -10.56 -15.30
N THR A 36 -8.86 -10.42 -16.55
CA THR A 36 -7.58 -10.97 -17.01
C THR A 36 -6.40 -10.18 -16.46
N GLN A 37 -6.47 -8.84 -16.46
CA GLN A 37 -5.46 -7.97 -15.83
C GLN A 37 -5.33 -8.24 -14.33
N TRP A 38 -6.45 -8.45 -13.64
CA TRP A 38 -6.43 -8.80 -12.23
C TRP A 38 -5.79 -10.17 -11.98
N LYS A 39 -6.14 -11.19 -12.77
CA LYS A 39 -5.51 -12.51 -12.70
C LYS A 39 -4.01 -12.45 -12.99
N LEU A 40 -3.60 -11.67 -13.99
CA LEU A 40 -2.18 -11.46 -14.29
C LEU A 40 -1.46 -10.80 -13.13
N THR A 41 -2.05 -9.79 -12.51
CA THR A 41 -1.45 -9.09 -11.36
C THR A 41 -1.30 -10.04 -10.16
N ASP A 42 -2.34 -10.84 -9.83
CA ASP A 42 -2.26 -11.83 -8.75
C ASP A 42 -1.25 -12.94 -9.06
N LEU A 43 -1.14 -13.38 -10.31
CA LEU A 43 -0.12 -14.33 -10.73
C LEU A 43 1.29 -13.71 -10.65
N GLU A 44 1.49 -12.47 -11.08
CA GLU A 44 2.75 -11.75 -10.93
C GLU A 44 3.14 -11.60 -9.46
N ASP A 45 2.20 -11.22 -8.60
CA ASP A 45 2.44 -11.11 -7.16
C ASP A 45 2.81 -12.46 -6.56
N ARG A 46 2.11 -13.54 -6.91
CA ARG A 46 2.44 -14.92 -6.47
C ARG A 46 3.81 -15.37 -6.96
N LEU A 47 4.17 -15.04 -8.19
CA LEU A 47 5.47 -15.34 -8.77
C LEU A 47 6.60 -14.52 -8.14
N ARG A 48 6.30 -13.33 -7.61
CA ARG A 48 7.28 -12.44 -6.96
C ARG A 48 7.41 -12.62 -5.45
N ARG A 49 6.54 -13.41 -4.80
CA ARG A 49 6.56 -13.64 -3.34
C ARG A 49 7.90 -14.19 -2.83
N ASN A 50 8.64 -14.92 -3.66
CA ASN A 50 9.93 -15.50 -3.31
C ASN A 50 11.11 -14.74 -3.96
N ASN A 51 10.86 -13.58 -4.57
CA ASN A 51 11.89 -12.78 -5.22
C ASN A 51 12.37 -11.68 -4.26
N LEU A 52 13.65 -11.69 -3.91
CA LEU A 52 14.29 -10.64 -3.13
C LEU A 52 14.95 -9.63 -4.07
N ARG A 53 14.80 -8.33 -3.80
CA ARG A 53 15.53 -7.27 -4.49
C ARG A 53 16.68 -6.78 -3.62
N VAL A 54 17.90 -6.92 -4.12
CA VAL A 54 19.11 -6.41 -3.46
C VAL A 54 19.53 -5.12 -4.15
N LEU A 55 19.68 -4.05 -3.37
CA LEU A 55 19.99 -2.70 -3.87
C LEU A 55 21.40 -2.30 -3.44
N GLY A 56 22.04 -1.43 -4.21
CA GLY A 56 23.34 -0.85 -3.86
C GLY A 56 24.57 -1.66 -4.30
N ILE A 57 24.40 -2.75 -5.06
CA ILE A 57 25.52 -3.48 -5.68
C ILE A 57 25.98 -2.70 -6.94
N PRO A 58 27.21 -2.16 -6.95
CA PRO A 58 27.75 -1.47 -8.12
C PRO A 58 27.81 -2.37 -9.35
N GLU A 59 27.56 -1.81 -10.53
CA GLU A 59 27.58 -2.57 -11.79
C GLU A 59 28.96 -3.17 -12.07
N GLY A 60 28.98 -4.43 -12.53
CA GLY A 60 30.18 -5.12 -12.98
C GLY A 60 30.96 -5.88 -11.88
N ILE A 61 30.62 -5.71 -10.60
CA ILE A 61 31.28 -6.43 -9.50
C ILE A 61 30.90 -7.93 -9.47
N GLU A 62 29.73 -8.28 -9.99
CA GLU A 62 29.25 -9.68 -9.97
C GLU A 62 29.97 -10.60 -10.97
N GLY A 63 30.75 -10.04 -11.90
CA GLY A 63 31.39 -10.83 -12.96
C GLY A 63 30.39 -11.50 -13.91
N SER A 64 30.78 -12.63 -14.51
CA SER A 64 29.96 -13.37 -15.47
C SER A 64 28.87 -14.23 -14.84
N ASP A 65 28.97 -14.52 -13.54
CA ASP A 65 28.03 -15.39 -12.82
C ASP A 65 27.46 -14.71 -11.58
N THR A 66 26.30 -14.08 -11.78
CA THR A 66 25.55 -13.40 -10.72
C THR A 66 25.05 -14.36 -9.64
N HIS A 67 24.86 -15.65 -9.94
CA HIS A 67 24.38 -16.63 -8.96
C HIS A 67 25.47 -16.91 -7.92
N SER A 68 26.65 -17.33 -8.36
CA SER A 68 27.79 -17.58 -7.47
C SER A 68 28.18 -16.34 -6.65
N PHE A 69 28.11 -15.15 -7.26
CA PHE A 69 28.33 -13.89 -6.54
C PHE A 69 27.35 -13.69 -5.38
N MET A 70 26.05 -13.90 -5.63
CA MET A 70 25.02 -13.74 -4.59
C MET A 70 25.14 -14.79 -3.48
N VAL A 71 25.52 -16.03 -3.82
CA VAL A 71 25.79 -17.09 -2.83
C VAL A 71 26.96 -16.69 -1.92
N ALA A 72 28.06 -16.20 -2.50
CA ALA A 72 29.22 -15.73 -1.74
C ALA A 72 28.86 -14.53 -0.85
N LEU A 73 28.13 -13.56 -1.40
CA LEU A 73 27.66 -12.38 -0.68
C LEU A 73 26.78 -12.75 0.52
N PHE A 74 25.90 -13.74 0.39
CA PHE A 74 25.04 -14.18 1.51
C PHE A 74 25.81 -15.01 2.54
N LYS A 75 26.78 -15.84 2.12
CA LYS A 75 27.67 -16.55 3.05
C LYS A 75 28.52 -15.58 3.86
N GLU A 76 28.98 -14.49 3.27
CA GLU A 76 29.73 -13.42 3.94
C GLU A 76 28.83 -12.55 4.84
N ALA A 77 27.65 -12.16 4.36
CA ALA A 77 26.73 -11.31 5.10
C ALA A 77 26.02 -12.02 6.28
N PHE A 78 25.87 -13.34 6.21
CA PHE A 78 25.17 -14.15 7.23
C PHE A 78 26.04 -15.33 7.72
N PRO A 79 27.13 -15.06 8.45
CA PRO A 79 28.07 -16.09 8.91
C PRO A 79 27.42 -17.15 9.83
N ASP A 80 26.37 -16.78 10.57
CA ASP A 80 25.63 -17.71 11.45
C ASP A 80 24.75 -18.72 10.69
N LEU A 81 24.56 -18.54 9.38
CA LEU A 81 23.78 -19.40 8.50
C LEU A 81 24.67 -20.27 7.59
N GLN A 82 25.89 -20.59 8.02
CA GLN A 82 26.82 -21.45 7.27
C GLN A 82 26.29 -22.86 7.00
N GLN A 83 25.38 -23.37 7.84
CA GLN A 83 24.74 -24.68 7.63
C GLN A 83 23.66 -24.64 6.52
N TRP A 84 23.29 -23.45 6.04
CA TRP A 84 22.27 -23.28 5.00
C TRP A 84 22.89 -23.49 3.61
N ASP A 85 22.30 -24.37 2.82
CA ASP A 85 22.71 -24.63 1.45
C ASP A 85 22.19 -23.54 0.50
N TRP A 86 22.84 -22.38 0.52
CA TRP A 86 22.48 -21.22 -0.31
C TRP A 86 22.48 -21.52 -1.81
N ASP A 87 23.28 -22.49 -2.25
CA ASP A 87 23.33 -22.93 -3.65
C ASP A 87 22.03 -23.61 -4.09
N ARG A 88 21.33 -24.30 -3.17
CA ARG A 88 20.01 -24.91 -3.45
C ARG A 88 18.84 -23.95 -3.28
N GLU A 89 18.96 -22.96 -2.41
CA GLU A 89 17.87 -22.04 -2.08
C GLU A 89 17.73 -20.89 -3.08
N ILE A 90 18.86 -20.42 -3.63
CA ILE A 90 18.85 -19.39 -4.67
C ILE A 90 18.59 -20.09 -6.00
N GLN A 91 17.34 -20.06 -6.46
CA GLN A 91 16.97 -20.68 -7.74
C GLN A 91 17.51 -19.92 -8.96
N ARG A 92 17.62 -18.59 -8.87
CA ARG A 92 18.13 -17.72 -9.95
C ARG A 92 18.53 -16.36 -9.38
N ALA A 93 19.65 -15.82 -9.84
CA ALA A 93 20.05 -14.43 -9.60
C ALA A 93 20.32 -13.74 -10.93
N HIS A 94 19.80 -12.52 -11.11
CA HIS A 94 20.02 -11.71 -12.31
C HIS A 94 19.75 -10.24 -11.99
N ARG A 95 20.39 -9.34 -12.74
CA ARG A 95 20.05 -7.92 -12.69
C ARG A 95 18.74 -7.65 -13.42
N LEU A 96 17.95 -6.72 -12.88
CA LEU A 96 16.76 -6.23 -13.56
C LEU A 96 17.18 -5.22 -14.64
N PRO A 97 16.56 -5.26 -15.85
CA PRO A 97 16.86 -4.31 -16.90
C PRO A 97 16.51 -2.88 -16.47
N PHE A 98 17.46 -1.96 -16.64
CA PHE A 98 17.32 -0.56 -16.25
C PHE A 98 16.41 0.17 -17.24
N ASN A 99 15.19 0.55 -16.83
CA ASN A 99 14.32 1.38 -17.67
C ASN A 99 14.59 2.87 -17.38
N ARG A 100 15.36 3.54 -18.25
CA ARG A 100 15.78 4.95 -18.11
C ARG A 100 14.63 5.97 -18.13
N ALA A 101 13.40 5.59 -18.49
CA ALA A 101 12.34 6.55 -18.80
C ALA A 101 11.36 6.89 -17.66
N GLY A 102 11.44 6.26 -16.48
CA GLY A 102 10.34 6.33 -15.48
C GLY A 102 10.68 6.85 -14.08
N LEU A 103 11.94 7.16 -13.79
CA LEU A 103 12.37 7.62 -12.47
C LEU A 103 12.77 9.10 -12.52
N SER A 104 11.76 9.98 -12.46
CA SER A 104 12.00 11.35 -12.02
C SER A 104 12.53 11.34 -10.58
N SER A 105 13.83 11.66 -10.46
CA SER A 105 14.47 12.35 -9.32
C SER A 105 14.40 11.73 -7.91
N ALA A 106 14.65 10.43 -7.74
CA ALA A 106 14.91 9.84 -6.41
C ALA A 106 16.17 8.95 -6.35
N GLY A 107 17.05 9.02 -7.34
CA GLY A 107 18.25 8.17 -7.42
C GLY A 107 19.47 8.80 -8.08
N VAL A 108 19.42 10.11 -8.39
CA VAL A 108 20.66 10.85 -8.68
C VAL A 108 21.23 11.21 -7.31
N SER A 109 22.48 10.80 -7.04
CA SER A 109 23.20 11.21 -5.84
C SER A 109 23.07 12.72 -5.68
N ASP A 110 22.46 13.18 -4.59
CA ASP A 110 22.35 14.60 -4.30
C ASP A 110 23.75 15.23 -4.46
N PRO A 111 23.92 16.30 -5.28
CA PRO A 111 25.21 16.94 -5.48
C PRO A 111 25.95 17.29 -4.18
N VAL A 112 25.19 17.54 -3.11
CA VAL A 112 25.67 17.78 -1.74
C VAL A 112 26.28 16.50 -1.15
N LEU A 113 25.60 15.36 -1.24
CA LEU A 113 26.09 14.06 -0.75
C LEU A 113 27.28 13.54 -1.55
N ALA A 114 27.30 13.77 -2.86
CA ALA A 114 28.45 13.47 -3.72
C ALA A 114 29.69 14.30 -3.31
N SER A 115 29.49 15.57 -2.94
CA SER A 115 30.54 16.45 -2.46
C SER A 115 31.09 16.01 -1.10
N CYS A 116 30.22 15.62 -0.15
CA CYS A 116 30.64 15.06 1.15
C CYS A 116 31.50 13.80 0.97
N ARG A 117 31.10 12.90 0.07
CA ARG A 117 31.85 11.68 -0.22
C ARG A 117 33.21 11.97 -0.85
N TYR A 118 33.28 12.94 -1.77
CA TYR A 118 34.54 13.41 -2.34
C TYR A 118 35.48 14.02 -1.28
N TRP A 119 34.92 14.63 -0.24
CA TRP A 119 35.68 15.18 0.89
C TRP A 119 36.05 14.16 1.97
N GLY A 120 35.61 12.90 1.86
CA GLY A 120 35.85 11.89 2.89
C GLY A 120 35.02 12.07 4.17
N ILE A 121 33.97 12.92 4.13
CA ILE A 121 32.97 13.06 5.19
C ILE A 121 32.02 11.87 5.08
N LYS A 122 32.03 10.98 6.06
CA LYS A 122 31.26 9.72 6.04
C LYS A 122 29.95 9.84 6.81
N ASN A 123 29.96 10.59 7.92
CA ASN A 123 28.81 10.76 8.81
C ASN A 123 28.54 12.24 9.07
N ILE A 124 27.30 12.58 9.44
CA ILE A 124 26.94 13.96 9.86
C ILE A 124 27.81 14.41 11.04
N GLY A 125 28.14 13.51 11.96
CA GLY A 125 29.01 13.79 13.10
C GLY A 125 30.42 14.27 12.72
N ASP A 126 30.92 13.92 11.52
CA ASP A 126 32.22 14.39 11.04
C ASP A 126 32.24 15.92 10.82
N MET A 127 31.07 16.53 10.64
CA MET A 127 30.89 17.98 10.52
C MET A 127 30.85 18.72 11.86
N TYR A 128 30.83 18.01 12.98
CA TYR A 128 30.77 18.61 14.31
C TYR A 128 32.05 18.33 15.10
N CYS A 129 32.37 19.24 16.01
CA CYS A 129 33.38 19.10 17.06
C CYS A 129 32.71 19.32 18.43
N LYS A 130 33.48 19.20 19.52
CA LYS A 130 32.97 19.35 20.90
C LYS A 130 32.35 20.73 21.17
N SER A 131 32.67 21.73 20.35
CA SER A 131 32.19 23.12 20.47
C SER A 131 31.16 23.52 19.40
N GLY A 132 30.63 22.56 18.63
CA GLY A 132 29.58 22.79 17.62
C GLY A 132 30.00 22.42 16.20
N CYS A 133 29.34 22.98 15.18
CA CYS A 133 29.67 22.69 13.78
C CYS A 133 31.07 23.24 13.43
N LYS A 134 31.90 22.41 12.78
CA LYS A 134 33.21 22.80 12.25
C LYS A 134 33.05 23.88 11.18
N SER A 135 33.94 24.86 11.22
CA SER A 135 34.14 25.86 10.18
C SER A 135 34.77 25.25 8.93
N PHE A 136 34.71 25.99 7.83
CA PHE A 136 35.36 25.59 6.58
C PHE A 136 36.88 25.42 6.74
N MET A 137 37.53 26.27 7.55
CA MET A 137 38.98 26.18 7.77
C MET A 137 39.35 24.89 8.51
N GLU A 138 38.55 24.49 9.51
CA GLU A 138 38.77 23.26 10.25
C GLU A 138 38.57 22.03 9.36
N LEU A 139 37.53 22.01 8.54
CA LEU A 139 37.31 20.93 7.57
C LEU A 139 38.37 20.93 6.45
N GLN A 140 38.85 22.10 6.04
CA GLN A 140 39.94 22.23 5.08
C GLN A 140 41.25 21.67 5.65
N SER A 141 41.56 21.97 6.90
CA SER A 141 42.74 21.43 7.58
C SER A 141 42.62 19.92 7.81
N GLN A 142 41.42 19.42 8.10
CA GLN A 142 41.20 18.02 8.45
C GLN A 142 41.09 17.10 7.23
N TYR A 143 40.44 17.55 6.16
CA TYR A 143 40.11 16.74 4.98
C TYR A 143 40.79 17.24 3.69
N GLY A 144 41.67 18.24 3.78
CA GLY A 144 42.40 18.76 2.61
C GLY A 144 41.52 19.46 1.57
N LEU A 145 40.45 20.14 2.00
CA LEU A 145 39.48 20.74 1.09
C LEU A 145 40.10 21.87 0.25
N PRO A 146 39.92 21.90 -1.08
CA PRO A 146 40.28 23.06 -1.90
C PRO A 146 39.51 24.32 -1.48
N ARG A 147 40.17 25.49 -1.47
CA ARG A 147 39.51 26.79 -1.14
C ARG A 147 38.31 27.10 -2.03
N THR A 148 38.31 26.61 -3.27
CA THR A 148 37.21 26.75 -4.24
C THR A 148 35.91 26.06 -3.80
N HIS A 149 35.96 25.19 -2.79
CA HIS A 149 34.80 24.46 -2.29
C HIS A 149 34.05 25.17 -1.14
N PHE A 150 34.41 26.40 -0.80
CA PHE A 150 33.73 27.17 0.24
C PHE A 150 32.20 27.28 0.02
N PHE A 151 31.78 27.54 -1.21
CA PHE A 151 30.35 27.65 -1.53
C PHE A 151 29.62 26.31 -1.38
N LYS A 152 30.25 25.19 -1.80
CA LYS A 152 29.71 23.85 -1.59
C LYS A 152 29.60 23.52 -0.10
N PHE A 153 30.56 23.96 0.71
CA PHE A 153 30.50 23.81 2.16
C PHE A 153 29.29 24.55 2.75
N LEU A 154 28.98 25.76 2.29
CA LEU A 154 27.78 26.48 2.74
C LEU A 154 26.49 25.73 2.38
N GLN A 155 26.43 25.11 1.19
CA GLN A 155 25.30 24.28 0.77
C GLN A 155 25.14 23.05 1.69
N VAL A 156 26.24 22.35 1.97
CA VAL A 156 26.29 21.20 2.88
C VAL A 156 25.87 21.61 4.30
N ARG A 157 26.41 22.73 4.82
CA ARG A 157 26.10 23.28 6.14
C ARG A 157 24.62 23.64 6.29
N ASN A 158 24.03 24.21 5.23
CA ASN A 158 22.61 24.55 5.21
C ASN A 158 21.74 23.29 5.16
N PHE A 159 22.10 22.33 4.31
CA PHE A 159 21.39 21.05 4.18
C PHE A 159 21.30 20.30 5.51
N PHE A 160 22.39 20.23 6.26
CA PHE A 160 22.43 19.53 7.55
C PHE A 160 21.94 20.38 8.73
N GLY A 161 21.46 21.61 8.51
CA GLY A 161 20.94 22.46 9.58
C GLY A 161 22.00 22.86 10.62
N CYS A 162 23.27 22.83 10.25
CA CYS A 162 24.45 23.11 11.11
C CYS A 162 24.54 24.57 11.62
N HIS A 163 23.48 25.36 11.47
CA HIS A 163 23.34 26.69 12.07
C HIS A 163 22.92 26.63 13.54
N LYS A 164 22.51 25.45 14.03
CA LYS A 164 22.26 25.19 15.46
C LYS A 164 23.61 24.91 16.13
N HIS A 165 23.91 25.60 17.23
CA HIS A 165 25.20 25.49 17.93
C HIS A 165 25.47 24.09 18.47
N ASP A 166 24.42 23.34 18.77
CA ASP A 166 24.51 21.99 19.29
C ASP A 166 24.32 20.95 18.18
N MET A 167 25.15 19.91 18.20
CA MET A 167 24.90 18.70 17.44
C MET A 167 23.50 18.19 17.83
N PRO A 168 22.62 17.83 16.87
CA PRO A 168 21.39 17.16 17.23
C PRO A 168 21.79 15.95 18.08
N GLU A 169 21.21 15.82 19.28
CA GLU A 169 21.41 14.63 20.10
C GLU A 169 21.08 13.45 19.19
N MET A 170 22.11 12.72 18.74
CA MET A 170 21.91 11.42 18.12
C MET A 170 21.46 10.54 19.27
N THR A 171 20.16 10.60 19.58
CA THR A 171 19.51 9.55 20.34
C THR A 171 19.91 8.28 19.59
N LYS A 172 20.69 7.42 20.23
CA LYS A 172 21.02 6.12 19.65
C LYS A 172 19.69 5.43 19.41
N ILE A 173 19.21 5.51 18.17
CA ILE A 173 17.94 4.89 17.83
C ILE A 173 18.20 3.40 18.06
N PRO A 174 17.46 2.73 18.97
CA PRO A 174 17.69 1.32 19.32
C PRO A 174 17.75 0.42 18.08
N LEU A 175 17.06 0.84 17.01
CA LEU A 175 17.07 0.25 15.68
C LEU A 175 18.47 0.08 15.08
N VAL A 176 19.38 1.06 15.19
CA VAL A 176 20.72 0.98 14.59
C VAL A 176 21.58 -0.03 15.36
N GLU A 177 21.49 -0.05 16.69
CA GLU A 177 22.18 -1.07 17.50
C GLU A 177 21.57 -2.48 17.28
N ALA A 178 20.24 -2.61 17.15
CA ALA A 178 19.57 -3.88 16.88
C ALA A 178 19.90 -4.45 15.50
N ILE A 179 19.93 -3.60 14.45
CA ILE A 179 20.37 -3.99 13.10
C ILE A 179 21.84 -4.43 13.12
N SER A 180 22.69 -3.71 13.84
CA SER A 180 24.13 -4.01 13.92
C SER A 180 24.44 -5.30 14.68
N ARG A 181 23.52 -5.77 15.53
CA ARG A 181 23.65 -7.02 16.31
C ARG A 181 23.09 -8.25 15.57
N GLY A 182 22.51 -8.08 14.39
CA GLY A 182 21.92 -9.19 13.62
C GLY A 182 20.59 -9.69 14.17
N ASP A 183 19.90 -8.89 14.99
CA ASP A 183 18.67 -9.34 15.64
C ASP A 183 17.50 -9.52 14.64
N LYS A 184 16.78 -10.62 14.85
CA LYS A 184 15.71 -11.14 13.98
C LYS A 184 14.67 -10.05 13.69
N ILE A 185 14.13 -10.05 12.46
CA ILE A 185 13.09 -9.15 11.93
C ILE A 185 11.98 -8.82 12.96
N GLY A 186 11.61 -9.77 13.83
CA GLY A 186 10.65 -9.56 14.91
C GLY A 186 11.04 -8.50 15.94
N MET A 187 12.31 -8.41 16.35
CA MET A 187 12.77 -7.39 17.31
C MET A 187 12.84 -6.01 16.66
N ILE A 188 13.29 -5.93 15.40
CA ILE A 188 13.24 -4.70 14.61
C ILE A 188 11.78 -4.23 14.46
N TYR A 189 10.87 -5.15 14.18
CA TYR A 189 9.44 -4.86 14.14
C TYR A 189 8.92 -4.37 15.49
N THR A 190 9.24 -5.04 16.60
CA THR A 190 8.84 -4.59 17.94
C THR A 190 9.38 -3.19 18.25
N LEU A 191 10.66 -2.91 17.97
CA LEU A 191 11.24 -1.58 18.17
C LEU A 191 10.57 -0.52 17.28
N LEU A 192 10.25 -0.84 16.03
CA LEU A 192 9.50 0.07 15.15
C LEU A 192 8.08 0.30 15.66
N VAL A 193 7.43 -0.73 16.19
CA VAL A 193 6.09 -0.65 16.80
C VAL A 193 6.13 0.18 18.08
N ASP A 194 7.14 -0.01 18.93
CA ASP A 194 7.31 0.76 20.17
C ASP A 194 7.53 2.25 19.86
N LEU A 195 8.34 2.54 18.85
CA LEU A 195 8.55 3.91 18.33
C LEU A 195 7.32 4.50 17.64
N GLN A 196 6.36 3.68 17.21
CA GLN A 196 5.11 4.07 16.53
C GLN A 196 3.88 3.99 17.42
N SER A 197 4.02 3.62 18.70
CA SER A 197 2.89 3.46 19.63
C SER A 197 2.04 4.75 19.75
N ASP A 198 2.68 5.92 19.69
CA ASP A 198 2.03 7.23 19.65
C ASP A 198 1.17 7.45 18.39
N ASP A 199 1.60 6.93 17.23
CA ASP A 199 0.85 7.08 15.98
C ASP A 199 -0.50 6.36 16.07
N MET A 200 -0.56 5.22 16.79
CA MET A 200 -1.81 4.46 16.89
C MET A 200 -2.85 5.10 17.77
N VAL A 201 -2.41 5.68 18.89
CA VAL A 201 -3.27 6.50 19.74
C VAL A 201 -3.77 7.71 18.96
N HIS A 202 -2.88 8.41 18.26
CA HIS A 202 -3.23 9.59 17.48
C HIS A 202 -4.24 9.29 16.36
N GLN A 203 -4.07 8.19 15.62
CA GLN A 203 -5.06 7.80 14.60
C GLN A 203 -6.40 7.42 15.23
N ASN A 204 -6.41 6.76 16.39
CA ASN A 204 -7.66 6.42 17.08
C ASN A 204 -8.43 7.67 17.55
N GLU A 205 -7.71 8.66 18.09
CA GLU A 205 -8.28 9.96 18.48
C GLU A 205 -8.86 10.69 17.28
N ARG A 206 -8.15 10.66 16.14
CA ARG A 206 -8.62 11.26 14.89
C ARG A 206 -9.91 10.62 14.40
N TRP A 207 -10.03 9.30 14.48
CA TRP A 207 -11.28 8.59 14.19
C TRP A 207 -12.38 8.93 15.18
N SER A 208 -12.06 8.97 16.47
CA SER A 208 -13.01 9.35 17.51
C SER A 208 -13.59 10.76 17.28
N LYS A 209 -12.74 11.71 16.89
CA LYS A 209 -13.16 13.07 16.50
C LYS A 209 -14.06 13.07 15.27
N ARG A 210 -13.72 12.28 14.23
CA ARG A 210 -14.54 12.17 13.00
C ARG A 210 -15.92 11.58 13.24
N PHE A 211 -16.04 10.63 14.16
CA PHE A 211 -17.31 10.00 14.49
C PHE A 211 -18.06 10.73 15.61
N GLY A 212 -17.44 11.70 16.27
CA GLY A 212 -18.02 12.42 17.41
C GLY A 212 -18.18 11.54 18.66
N LYS A 213 -17.44 10.42 18.75
CA LYS A 213 -17.55 9.45 19.85
C LYS A 213 -16.21 8.77 20.11
N ALA A 214 -15.81 8.68 21.38
CA ALA A 214 -14.64 7.92 21.80
C ALA A 214 -14.87 6.41 21.69
N GLY A 215 -13.82 5.68 21.32
CA GLY A 215 -13.84 4.22 21.26
C GLY A 215 -12.50 3.66 20.79
N ASP A 216 -12.28 2.36 21.00
CA ASP A 216 -11.13 1.65 20.41
C ASP A 216 -11.46 1.22 18.97
N TRP A 217 -11.53 2.19 18.07
CA TRP A 217 -11.88 1.95 16.68
C TRP A 217 -10.76 1.24 15.93
N MET A 218 -9.53 1.65 16.23
CA MET A 218 -8.29 1.11 15.69
C MET A 218 -8.10 -0.37 16.03
N GLY A 219 -8.13 -0.73 17.32
CA GLY A 219 -7.94 -2.11 17.77
C GLY A 219 -9.02 -3.05 17.24
N GLN A 220 -10.30 -2.63 17.30
CA GLN A 220 -11.41 -3.41 16.76
C GLN A 220 -11.29 -3.65 15.25
N SER A 221 -10.94 -2.61 14.50
CA SER A 221 -10.78 -2.68 13.04
C SER A 221 -9.62 -3.61 12.65
N LEU A 222 -8.47 -3.50 13.33
CA LEU A 222 -7.30 -4.36 13.10
C LEU A 222 -7.60 -5.83 13.42
N ALA A 223 -8.21 -6.10 14.58
CA ALA A 223 -8.59 -7.45 14.98
C ALA A 223 -9.55 -8.10 13.96
N MET A 224 -10.50 -7.33 13.43
CA MET A 224 -11.39 -7.81 12.36
C MET A 224 -10.62 -8.09 11.07
N ALA A 225 -9.72 -7.20 10.65
CA ALA A 225 -8.91 -7.39 9.45
C ALA A 225 -8.05 -8.65 9.51
N ASP A 226 -7.41 -8.90 10.65
CA ASP A 226 -6.51 -10.04 10.82
C ASP A 226 -7.22 -11.38 10.89
N THR A 227 -8.41 -11.39 11.48
CA THR A 227 -9.21 -12.62 11.58
C THR A 227 -10.09 -12.90 10.36
N THR A 228 -10.33 -11.89 9.51
CA THR A 228 -11.34 -11.98 8.44
C THR A 228 -10.77 -11.93 7.03
N LEU A 229 -9.80 -11.06 6.75
CA LEU A 229 -9.27 -10.88 5.39
C LEU A 229 -8.09 -11.83 5.17
N LEU A 230 -8.14 -12.67 4.13
CA LEU A 230 -6.98 -13.49 3.72
C LEU A 230 -6.22 -12.84 2.56
N SER A 231 -6.92 -12.10 1.69
CA SER A 231 -6.32 -11.38 0.56
C SER A 231 -5.44 -10.22 1.03
N GLY A 232 -4.17 -10.25 0.63
CA GLY A 232 -3.21 -9.17 0.89
C GLY A 232 -3.69 -7.82 0.35
N ASN A 233 -4.28 -7.80 -0.84
CA ASN A 233 -4.79 -6.58 -1.47
C ASN A 233 -5.92 -5.94 -0.65
N LEU A 234 -6.85 -6.74 -0.12
CA LEU A 234 -7.91 -6.23 0.75
C LEU A 234 -7.36 -5.71 2.09
N LYS A 235 -6.35 -6.40 2.66
CA LYS A 235 -5.68 -5.92 3.87
C LYS A 235 -4.98 -4.59 3.64
N THR A 236 -4.16 -4.49 2.60
CA THR A 236 -3.47 -3.24 2.23
C THR A 236 -4.47 -2.12 2.01
N GLN A 237 -5.57 -2.39 1.31
CA GLN A 237 -6.61 -1.41 1.07
C GLN A 237 -7.31 -0.96 2.35
N HIS A 238 -7.58 -1.89 3.26
CA HIS A 238 -8.14 -1.58 4.56
C HIS A 238 -7.18 -0.71 5.38
N TYR A 239 -5.89 -1.05 5.44
CA TYR A 239 -4.89 -0.24 6.15
C TYR A 239 -4.75 1.16 5.55
N LYS A 240 -4.80 1.31 4.23
CA LYS A 240 -4.82 2.65 3.60
C LYS A 240 -6.00 3.51 4.07
N THR A 241 -7.16 2.89 4.32
CA THR A 241 -8.30 3.58 4.91
C THR A 241 -8.05 3.91 6.37
N LEU A 242 -7.69 2.90 7.16
CA LEU A 242 -7.50 3.00 8.61
C LEU A 242 -6.48 4.06 9.01
N PHE A 243 -5.36 4.13 8.29
CA PHE A 243 -4.28 5.10 8.51
C PHE A 243 -4.45 6.39 7.69
N ASP A 244 -5.56 6.52 6.96
CA ASP A 244 -5.82 7.66 6.07
C ASP A 244 -4.62 7.99 5.16
N LEU A 245 -4.17 6.99 4.39
CA LEU A 245 -3.01 7.08 3.48
C LEU A 245 -3.37 7.54 2.07
N TYR A 246 -4.65 7.76 1.81
CA TYR A 246 -5.10 8.24 0.51
C TYR A 246 -4.71 9.70 0.27
N TYR A 247 -4.16 10.00 -0.91
CA TYR A 247 -4.04 11.35 -1.46
C TYR A 247 -5.40 11.92 -1.92
N THR A 248 -6.27 12.21 -0.98
CA THR A 248 -7.58 12.80 -1.31
C THR A 248 -7.42 14.21 -1.91
N PRO A 249 -8.39 14.72 -2.69
CA PRO A 249 -8.32 16.07 -3.24
C PRO A 249 -8.06 17.13 -2.15
N ALA A 250 -8.66 17.01 -0.96
CA ALA A 250 -8.40 17.90 0.17
C ALA A 250 -6.93 17.90 0.62
N LYS A 251 -6.26 16.74 0.63
CA LYS A 251 -4.81 16.67 0.90
C LYS A 251 -3.99 17.24 -0.25
N LEU A 252 -4.36 16.96 -1.49
CA LEU A 252 -3.68 17.47 -2.68
C LEU A 252 -3.79 18.99 -2.82
N LYS A 253 -4.87 19.60 -2.31
CA LYS A 253 -5.04 21.06 -2.23
C LYS A 253 -3.89 21.72 -1.46
N LYS A 254 -3.41 21.10 -0.37
CA LYS A 254 -2.27 21.58 0.43
C LYS A 254 -0.97 21.65 -0.37
N TRP A 255 -0.89 20.93 -1.48
CA TRP A 255 0.26 20.92 -2.40
C TRP A 255 0.00 21.68 -3.70
N GLY A 256 -1.12 22.42 -3.79
CA GLY A 256 -1.50 23.14 -5.00
C GLY A 256 -1.83 22.25 -6.21
N LYS A 257 -2.12 20.95 -5.99
CA LYS A 257 -2.38 19.97 -7.06
C LYS A 257 -3.87 19.69 -7.29
N SER A 258 -4.76 20.30 -6.51
CA SER A 258 -6.21 20.09 -6.61
C SER A 258 -6.98 21.28 -6.07
N SER A 259 -8.24 21.46 -6.50
CA SER A 259 -9.19 22.40 -5.89
C SER A 259 -9.57 22.02 -4.45
N GLY A 260 -9.39 20.76 -4.08
CA GLY A 260 -9.81 20.18 -2.81
C GLY A 260 -11.26 19.72 -2.75
N LEU A 261 -12.04 19.99 -3.80
CA LEU A 261 -13.44 19.63 -3.87
C LEU A 261 -13.62 18.17 -4.31
N CYS A 262 -14.73 17.56 -3.91
CA CYS A 262 -15.04 16.18 -4.27
C CYS A 262 -15.20 16.04 -5.80
N ASN A 263 -14.54 15.04 -6.39
CA ASN A 263 -14.63 14.79 -7.83
C ASN A 263 -16.03 14.34 -8.29
N ARG A 264 -16.91 13.93 -7.36
CA ARG A 264 -18.27 13.44 -7.67
C ARG A 264 -19.32 14.53 -7.54
N CYS A 265 -19.46 15.13 -6.35
CA CYS A 265 -20.46 16.20 -6.15
C CYS A 265 -19.94 17.59 -6.53
N GLY A 266 -18.63 17.84 -6.48
CA GLY A 266 -18.05 19.15 -6.78
C GLY A 266 -18.24 20.22 -5.70
N GLU A 267 -18.95 19.93 -4.61
CA GLU A 267 -19.40 20.95 -3.65
C GLU A 267 -18.61 20.94 -2.33
N GLU A 268 -18.34 19.76 -1.79
CA GLU A 268 -17.78 19.59 -0.45
C GLU A 268 -16.28 19.28 -0.48
N GLU A 269 -15.59 19.59 0.62
CA GLU A 269 -14.18 19.25 0.79
C GLU A 269 -13.99 17.73 0.78
N ALA A 270 -13.09 17.26 -0.10
CA ALA A 270 -12.89 15.85 -0.37
C ALA A 270 -11.99 15.17 0.67
N GLU A 271 -12.40 15.16 1.93
CA GLU A 271 -11.79 14.32 2.95
C GLU A 271 -12.26 12.86 2.82
N ILE A 272 -11.55 11.94 3.48
CA ILE A 272 -11.87 10.50 3.42
C ILE A 272 -13.32 10.19 3.83
N LEU A 273 -13.84 10.87 4.85
CA LEU A 273 -15.22 10.68 5.33
C LEU A 273 -16.24 11.08 4.26
N HIS A 274 -16.04 12.20 3.58
CA HIS A 274 -16.90 12.60 2.47
C HIS A 274 -16.80 11.63 1.29
N MET A 275 -15.57 11.33 0.87
CA MET A 275 -15.29 10.52 -0.31
C MET A 275 -15.80 9.08 -0.23
N PHE A 276 -15.96 8.53 0.98
CA PHE A 276 -16.42 7.16 1.20
C PHE A 276 -17.84 7.05 1.78
N TYR A 277 -18.38 8.11 2.39
CA TYR A 277 -19.64 8.00 3.13
C TYR A 277 -20.59 9.18 2.94
N LEU A 278 -20.16 10.42 3.22
CA LEU A 278 -21.09 11.57 3.26
C LEU A 278 -21.49 12.09 1.87
N CYS A 279 -20.76 11.74 0.81
CA CYS A 279 -21.05 12.23 -0.52
C CYS A 279 -22.48 11.91 -0.96
N PRO A 280 -23.30 12.91 -1.37
CA PRO A 280 -24.67 12.68 -1.84
C PRO A 280 -24.77 11.65 -2.96
N MET A 281 -23.77 11.63 -3.85
CA MET A 281 -23.66 10.70 -4.98
C MET A 281 -23.49 9.23 -4.56
N LEU A 282 -23.16 8.95 -3.29
CA LEU A 282 -23.05 7.58 -2.76
C LEU A 282 -24.32 7.11 -2.03
N ARG A 283 -25.28 8.00 -1.75
CA ARG A 283 -26.44 7.66 -0.91
C ARG A 283 -27.31 6.56 -1.52
N VAL A 284 -27.58 6.65 -2.82
CA VAL A 284 -28.36 5.64 -3.55
C VAL A 284 -27.67 4.29 -3.48
N LEU A 285 -26.37 4.23 -3.81
CA LEU A 285 -25.56 3.01 -3.74
C LEU A 285 -25.56 2.39 -2.34
N LEU A 286 -25.31 3.20 -1.30
CA LEU A 286 -25.30 2.71 0.09
C LEU A 286 -26.69 2.18 0.50
N CYS A 287 -27.77 2.81 0.03
CA CYS A 287 -29.13 2.32 0.27
C CYS A 287 -29.35 0.93 -0.38
N GLU A 288 -28.98 0.77 -1.65
CA GLU A 288 -29.09 -0.51 -2.37
C GLU A 288 -28.27 -1.61 -1.72
N ILE A 289 -27.03 -1.29 -1.32
CA ILE A 289 -26.17 -2.20 -0.55
C ILE A 289 -26.83 -2.58 0.77
N GLY A 290 -27.40 -1.63 1.50
CA GLY A 290 -28.09 -1.88 2.77
C GLY A 290 -29.28 -2.84 2.61
N VAL A 291 -30.12 -2.62 1.60
CA VAL A 291 -31.25 -3.52 1.27
C VAL A 291 -30.76 -4.92 0.93
N PHE A 292 -29.70 -5.03 0.13
CA PHE A 292 -29.11 -6.30 -0.23
C PHE A 292 -28.52 -7.05 0.98
N LEU A 293 -27.76 -6.36 1.83
CA LEU A 293 -27.17 -6.96 3.03
C LEU A 293 -28.24 -7.39 4.03
N LYS A 294 -29.33 -6.63 4.17
CA LYS A 294 -30.49 -7.03 4.97
C LYS A 294 -31.12 -8.32 4.45
N LYS A 295 -31.27 -8.46 3.13
CA LYS A 295 -31.81 -9.67 2.51
C LYS A 295 -30.92 -10.90 2.76
N ILE A 296 -29.60 -10.74 2.75
CA ILE A 296 -28.66 -11.87 2.96
C ILE A 296 -28.54 -12.24 4.43
N THR A 297 -28.40 -11.24 5.30
CA THR A 297 -28.11 -11.47 6.72
C THR A 297 -29.37 -11.70 7.54
N GLY A 298 -30.55 -11.30 7.04
CA GLY A 298 -31.78 -11.25 7.82
C GLY A 298 -31.80 -10.12 8.86
N CYS A 299 -30.71 -9.36 9.00
CA CYS A 299 -30.55 -8.32 10.02
C CYS A 299 -30.75 -6.92 9.41
N ASN A 300 -31.37 -6.02 10.16
CA ASN A 300 -31.44 -4.61 9.78
C ASN A 300 -30.10 -3.92 10.06
N VAL A 301 -29.16 -4.00 9.11
CA VAL A 301 -27.83 -3.42 9.26
C VAL A 301 -27.86 -1.95 8.87
N GLN A 302 -27.62 -1.06 9.84
CA GLN A 302 -27.38 0.34 9.56
C GLN A 302 -25.96 0.52 9.03
N LEU A 303 -25.82 1.01 7.80
CA LEU A 303 -24.52 1.38 7.23
C LEU A 303 -24.06 2.71 7.82
N SER A 304 -23.52 2.67 9.04
CA SER A 304 -22.89 3.83 9.67
C SER A 304 -21.53 4.13 9.02
N ALA A 305 -21.03 5.35 9.20
CA ALA A 305 -19.70 5.74 8.75
C ALA A 305 -18.61 4.79 9.27
N MET A 306 -18.74 4.34 10.53
CA MET A 306 -17.83 3.38 11.17
C MET A 306 -17.82 2.02 10.47
N LEU A 307 -19.00 1.51 10.12
CA LEU A 307 -19.09 0.23 9.41
C LEU A 307 -18.51 0.35 8.00
N VAL A 308 -18.81 1.44 7.29
CA VAL A 308 -18.34 1.65 5.92
C VAL A 308 -16.81 1.83 5.87
N LEU A 309 -16.25 2.70 6.72
CA LEU A 309 -14.83 3.06 6.71
C LEU A 309 -13.96 2.02 7.42
N LEU A 310 -14.37 1.57 8.61
CA LEU A 310 -13.54 0.71 9.47
C LEU A 310 -14.05 -0.73 9.55
N GLY A 311 -15.28 -1.01 9.10
CA GLY A 311 -15.85 -2.35 9.24
C GLY A 311 -16.28 -2.69 10.68
N VAL A 312 -16.39 -1.68 11.55
CA VAL A 312 -16.75 -1.84 12.96
C VAL A 312 -18.19 -1.35 13.17
N THR A 313 -18.93 -2.00 14.08
CA THR A 313 -20.32 -1.66 14.42
C THR A 313 -20.41 -1.01 15.80
N ASP A 314 -21.35 -0.07 15.96
CA ASP A 314 -21.56 0.70 17.21
C ASP A 314 -21.98 -0.11 18.43
N SER A 315 -22.59 -1.28 18.24
CA SER A 315 -23.10 -2.13 19.30
C SER A 315 -22.37 -3.47 19.35
N THR A 316 -21.74 -3.75 20.49
CA THR A 316 -21.31 -5.09 20.92
C THR A 316 -22.40 -5.82 21.72
N GLU A 317 -23.47 -5.13 22.10
CA GLU A 317 -24.57 -5.68 22.90
C GLU A 317 -25.47 -6.62 22.06
N GLY A 318 -25.70 -7.83 22.58
CA GLY A 318 -26.67 -8.79 22.04
C GLY A 318 -26.12 -9.85 21.08
N ILE A 319 -24.81 -10.08 21.02
CA ILE A 319 -24.20 -10.95 20.01
C ILE A 319 -23.90 -12.33 20.59
N GLU A 320 -24.95 -13.13 20.69
CA GLU A 320 -24.80 -14.58 20.87
C GLU A 320 -24.29 -15.25 19.57
N PRO A 321 -23.72 -16.47 19.66
CA PRO A 321 -23.18 -17.21 18.51
C PRO A 321 -24.31 -17.72 17.59
N PRO A 322 -24.74 -16.90 16.61
CA PRO A 322 -24.39 -17.10 15.19
C PRO A 322 -23.93 -15.80 14.48
N LEU A 323 -23.85 -14.67 15.19
CA LEU A 323 -23.69 -13.33 14.63
C LEU A 323 -22.24 -12.96 14.20
N TYR A 324 -21.22 -13.71 14.63
CA TYR A 324 -19.83 -13.45 14.21
C TYR A 324 -19.62 -13.65 12.70
N LYS A 325 -20.32 -14.61 12.08
CA LYS A 325 -20.26 -14.84 10.64
C LYS A 325 -20.84 -13.68 9.86
N ILE A 326 -21.95 -13.12 10.35
CA ILE A 326 -22.59 -11.93 9.79
C ILE A 326 -21.61 -10.74 9.89
N ARG A 327 -21.02 -10.50 11.06
CA ARG A 327 -20.01 -9.43 11.24
C ARG A 327 -18.84 -9.57 10.26
N ARG A 328 -18.29 -10.77 10.11
CA ARG A 328 -17.21 -11.03 9.14
C ARG A 328 -17.65 -10.77 7.70
N PHE A 329 -18.84 -11.23 7.34
CA PHE A 329 -19.39 -10.97 6.00
C PHE A 329 -19.57 -9.47 5.74
N LEU A 330 -20.14 -8.73 6.70
CA LEU A 330 -20.27 -7.28 6.60
C LEU A 330 -18.91 -6.59 6.48
N PHE A 331 -17.91 -7.04 7.25
CA PHE A 331 -16.55 -6.52 7.17
C PHE A 331 -15.95 -6.71 5.77
N VAL A 332 -16.07 -7.90 5.19
CA VAL A 332 -15.62 -8.19 3.81
C VAL A 332 -16.38 -7.34 2.80
N ALA A 333 -17.70 -7.26 2.92
CA ALA A 333 -18.56 -6.47 2.04
C ALA A 333 -18.15 -4.98 2.02
N MET A 334 -17.84 -4.41 3.18
CA MET A 334 -17.36 -3.03 3.31
C MET A 334 -15.91 -2.87 2.88
N ALA A 335 -15.04 -3.87 3.07
CA ALA A 335 -13.68 -3.85 2.54
C ALA A 335 -13.68 -3.78 1.00
N ILE A 336 -14.60 -4.49 0.36
CA ILE A 336 -14.77 -4.48 -1.09
C ILE A 336 -15.39 -3.16 -1.54
N PHE A 337 -16.36 -2.61 -0.81
CA PHE A 337 -16.86 -1.27 -1.06
C PHE A 337 -15.72 -0.23 -1.07
N ARG A 338 -14.85 -0.25 -0.05
CA ARG A 338 -13.68 0.62 0.03
C ARG A 338 -12.69 0.41 -1.12
N LEU A 339 -12.53 -0.83 -1.58
CA LEU A 339 -11.72 -1.15 -2.75
C LEU A 339 -12.32 -0.54 -4.02
N CYS A 340 -13.62 -0.72 -4.27
CA CYS A 340 -14.29 -0.13 -5.43
C CYS A 340 -14.11 1.39 -5.42
N ILE A 341 -14.41 2.03 -4.28
CA ILE A 341 -14.31 3.49 -4.11
C ILE A 341 -12.93 3.98 -4.49
N ALA A 342 -11.87 3.39 -3.95
CA ALA A 342 -10.51 3.85 -4.20
C ALA A 342 -9.95 3.48 -5.59
N THR A 343 -10.47 2.44 -6.23
CA THR A 343 -10.05 2.09 -7.60
C THR A 343 -10.49 3.19 -8.56
N ASP A 344 -11.72 3.70 -8.36
CA ASP A 344 -12.34 4.68 -9.25
C ASP A 344 -12.49 6.07 -8.60
N TRP A 345 -11.80 6.36 -7.50
CA TRP A 345 -11.98 7.60 -6.72
C TRP A 345 -11.60 8.90 -7.44
N ILE A 346 -10.84 8.81 -8.54
CA ILE A 346 -10.51 9.95 -9.40
C ILE A 346 -11.61 10.17 -10.45
N LYS A 347 -12.39 9.13 -10.79
CA LYS A 347 -13.46 9.21 -11.78
C LYS A 347 -14.65 9.99 -11.20
N LYS A 348 -15.33 10.73 -12.08
CA LYS A 348 -16.57 11.46 -11.75
C LYS A 348 -17.76 10.53 -11.59
N GLU A 349 -17.79 9.45 -12.37
CA GLU A 349 -18.88 8.49 -12.37
C GLU A 349 -18.94 7.71 -11.05
N PRO A 350 -20.12 7.61 -10.41
CA PRO A 350 -20.29 6.84 -9.20
C PRO A 350 -20.24 5.34 -9.50
N ILE A 351 -19.81 4.57 -8.52
CA ILE A 351 -19.80 3.10 -8.62
C ILE A 351 -21.24 2.61 -8.62
N THR A 352 -21.53 1.62 -9.47
CA THR A 352 -22.85 1.00 -9.55
C THR A 352 -22.97 -0.14 -8.54
N PHE A 353 -24.19 -0.40 -8.07
CA PHE A 353 -24.48 -1.54 -7.21
C PHE A 353 -24.05 -2.86 -7.84
N GLU A 354 -24.31 -3.06 -9.14
CA GLU A 354 -23.91 -4.28 -9.85
C GLU A 354 -22.40 -4.42 -10.00
N GLY A 355 -21.66 -3.30 -10.14
CA GLY A 355 -20.20 -3.31 -10.12
C GLY A 355 -19.65 -3.75 -8.76
N TRP A 356 -20.19 -3.20 -7.66
CA TRP A 356 -19.82 -3.63 -6.31
C TRP A 356 -20.21 -5.10 -6.04
N ARG A 357 -21.43 -5.51 -6.40
CA ARG A 357 -21.94 -6.86 -6.21
C ARG A 357 -21.13 -7.90 -6.97
N SER A 358 -20.75 -7.60 -8.22
CA SER A 358 -19.90 -8.47 -9.04
C SER A 358 -18.53 -8.70 -8.37
N ARG A 359 -17.90 -7.62 -7.87
CA ARG A 359 -16.62 -7.73 -7.14
C ARG A 359 -16.77 -8.48 -5.82
N LEU A 360 -17.88 -8.28 -5.10
CA LEU A 360 -18.20 -9.02 -3.87
C LEU A 360 -18.22 -10.53 -4.11
N LEU A 361 -18.93 -10.99 -5.14
CA LEU A 361 -19.01 -12.41 -5.48
C LEU A 361 -17.67 -12.98 -5.93
N ALA A 362 -16.92 -12.26 -6.75
CA ALA A 362 -15.60 -12.68 -7.22
C ALA A 362 -14.62 -12.89 -6.05
N ILE A 363 -14.53 -11.91 -5.15
CA ILE A 363 -13.62 -11.95 -3.99
C ILE A 363 -14.09 -12.96 -2.96
N TYR A 364 -15.40 -13.09 -2.72
CA TYR A 364 -15.93 -14.10 -1.82
C TYR A 364 -15.50 -15.52 -2.24
N ASN A 365 -15.55 -15.82 -3.54
CA ASN A 365 -15.10 -17.12 -4.06
C ASN A 365 -13.59 -17.36 -3.84
N ILE A 366 -12.77 -16.31 -3.95
CA ILE A 366 -11.34 -16.37 -3.67
C ILE A 366 -11.08 -16.59 -2.18
N GLU A 367 -11.70 -15.80 -1.30
CA GLU A 367 -11.58 -15.93 0.15
C GLU A 367 -12.02 -17.33 0.64
N LEU A 368 -13.12 -17.85 0.09
CA LEU A 368 -13.56 -19.22 0.36
C LEU A 368 -12.53 -20.27 -0.09
N SER A 369 -11.90 -20.07 -1.24
CA SER A 369 -10.87 -20.97 -1.76
C SER A 369 -9.60 -20.93 -0.91
N LEU A 370 -9.17 -19.74 -0.48
CA LEU A 370 -8.04 -19.55 0.44
C LEU A 370 -8.32 -20.19 1.80
N TYR A 371 -9.54 -20.06 2.31
CA TYR A 371 -9.95 -20.71 3.56
C TYR A 371 -9.84 -22.24 3.46
N LYS A 372 -10.34 -22.84 2.38
CA LYS A 372 -10.24 -24.29 2.13
C LYS A 372 -8.77 -24.74 2.07
N LEU A 373 -7.91 -24.01 1.36
CA LEU A 373 -6.47 -24.30 1.27
C LEU A 373 -5.74 -24.17 2.62
N LYS A 374 -6.06 -23.15 3.42
CA LYS A 374 -5.48 -22.96 4.76
C LYS A 374 -5.92 -24.05 5.73
N GLY A 375 -7.17 -24.49 5.63
CA GLY A 375 -7.71 -25.64 6.37
C GLY A 375 -7.01 -26.95 5.99
N TYR A 376 -6.79 -27.18 4.69
CA TYR A 376 -6.02 -28.32 4.17
C TYR A 376 -4.59 -28.35 4.74
N LYS A 377 -3.87 -27.22 4.68
CA LYS A 377 -2.51 -27.09 5.25
C LYS A 377 -2.45 -27.22 6.79
N LYS A 378 -3.56 -27.02 7.50
CA LYS A 378 -3.64 -27.23 8.96
C LYS A 378 -3.90 -28.69 9.31
N ARG A 379 -4.72 -29.41 8.52
CA ARG A 379 -4.94 -30.86 8.71
C ARG A 379 -3.68 -31.66 8.45
N HIS A 380 -2.99 -31.43 7.34
CA HIS A 380 -1.76 -32.17 7.03
C HIS A 380 -0.61 -31.87 8.01
N ARG A 381 -0.49 -30.63 8.51
CA ARG A 381 0.45 -30.34 9.60
C ARG A 381 0.02 -30.91 10.97
N GLY A 382 -1.25 -31.24 11.16
CA GLY A 382 -1.71 -31.95 12.36
C GLY A 382 -1.42 -33.45 12.29
N GLU A 383 -1.41 -34.02 11.09
CA GLU A 383 -1.09 -35.44 10.84
C GLU A 383 0.42 -35.70 10.88
N GLU A 384 1.26 -34.78 10.42
CA GLU A 384 2.73 -34.92 10.48
C GLU A 384 3.34 -34.82 11.89
N PHE A 385 2.62 -34.26 12.86
CA PHE A 385 3.06 -34.15 14.27
C PHE A 385 2.32 -35.11 15.22
N GLY A 386 1.55 -36.07 14.68
CA GLY A 386 0.75 -37.04 15.44
C GLY A 386 1.39 -38.42 15.63
N HIS A 387 2.66 -38.60 15.27
CA HIS A 387 3.42 -39.82 15.52
C HIS A 387 4.70 -39.51 16.29
N HIS A 388 4.58 -39.32 17.61
CA HIS A 388 5.63 -39.63 18.57
C HIS A 388 5.03 -40.06 19.89
#